data_AF-G0TVU1-F1
#
_entry.id   AF-G0TVU1-F1
#
_cell.length_a   1.000
_cell.length_b   1.000
_cell.length_c   1.000
_cell.angle_alpha   90.00
_cell.angle_beta   90.00
_cell.angle_gamma   90.00
#
_symmetry.space_group_name_H-M   'P 1'
#
loop_
_entity.id
_entity.type
_entity.pdbx_description
1 polymer ?
#
loop_
_entity_poly.entity_id
_entity_poly.type
_entity_poly.pdbx_seq_one_letter_code
_entity_poly.pdbx_strand_id
1 'polypeptide(L)'
;MATTTMTLTREEVHEFVRVLMAEMAKDTFIEEVRAAITAGPVPRTEAEILLVYEKKQGEFLERHCAEKRRNISQGSEVPESNQVEVISGSAIMEQLRNAAVVYGDDGTMTLIRQLCIAVESQLAALCASTPVLAPVLEKWQQEANGHGHGQSHGHGHGHGHGHGHGQCHGHGHGQCHGHGHGHGHGPHPTPEQAQYMRMAMQSLPPSMQEDMTRIQNNMMMGQRPTPDDMAKMREVQMHMVAFMNTMKRFGGGANSNAGGSSTAGSTK
;
A
#
# COMPACT_ATOMS: atom_id res chain seq x y z
N MET A 1 -11.48 19.42 -19.39
CA MET A 1 -10.50 18.46 -18.85
C MET A 1 -9.15 18.88 -19.40
N ALA A 2 -8.24 19.36 -18.55
CA ALA A 2 -6.89 19.70 -19.00
C ALA A 2 -6.16 18.39 -19.29
N THR A 3 -5.78 18.18 -20.55
CA THR A 3 -4.88 17.10 -20.96
C THR A 3 -3.51 17.41 -20.38
N THR A 4 -3.09 16.73 -19.30
CA THR A 4 -1.73 16.85 -18.76
C THR A 4 -0.76 16.33 -19.83
N THR A 5 -0.20 17.23 -20.62
CA THR A 5 0.85 16.94 -21.59
C THR A 5 2.10 16.52 -20.83
N MET A 6 2.54 15.28 -21.02
CA MET A 6 3.83 14.82 -20.52
C MET A 6 4.94 15.59 -21.22
N THR A 7 5.78 16.27 -20.43
CA THR A 7 6.94 17.00 -20.92
C THR A 7 8.25 16.34 -20.50
N LEU A 8 8.26 15.62 -19.37
CA LEU A 8 9.40 14.79 -18.97
C LEU A 8 9.55 13.62 -19.93
N THR A 9 10.79 13.30 -20.26
CA THR A 9 11.17 12.05 -20.93
C THR A 9 11.14 10.88 -19.94
N ARG A 10 11.15 9.66 -20.47
CA ARG A 10 11.20 8.44 -19.66
C ARG A 10 12.44 8.41 -18.76
N GLU A 11 13.58 8.81 -19.33
CA GLU A 11 14.86 8.84 -18.63
C GLU A 11 14.85 9.87 -17.50
N GLU A 12 14.24 11.04 -17.73
CA GLU A 12 14.07 12.06 -16.70
C GLU A 12 13.12 11.60 -15.59
N VAL A 13 12.01 10.93 -15.91
CA VAL A 13 11.13 10.31 -14.90
C VAL A 13 11.93 9.36 -14.02
N HIS A 14 12.73 8.48 -14.63
CA HIS A 14 13.53 7.52 -13.89
C HIS A 14 14.58 8.19 -13.01
N GLU A 15 15.23 9.25 -13.51
CA GLU A 15 16.18 10.06 -12.75
C GLU A 15 15.50 10.71 -11.55
N PHE A 16 14.38 11.42 -11.77
CA PHE A 16 13.64 12.12 -10.71
C PHE A 16 13.13 11.17 -9.63
N VAL A 17 12.60 10.00 -10.01
CA VAL A 17 12.18 8.98 -9.05
C VAL A 17 13.36 8.54 -8.17
N ARG A 18 14.53 8.26 -8.76
CA ARG A 18 15.69 7.79 -7.99
C ARG A 18 16.23 8.85 -7.04
N VAL A 19 16.37 10.11 -7.48
CA VAL A 19 16.86 11.18 -6.61
C VAL A 19 15.85 11.52 -5.51
N LEU A 20 14.54 11.45 -5.83
CA LEU A 20 13.49 11.66 -4.85
C LEU A 20 13.48 10.56 -3.79
N MET A 21 13.56 9.29 -4.20
CA MET A 21 13.66 8.17 -3.25
C MET A 21 14.91 8.27 -2.37
N ALA A 22 16.05 8.67 -2.94
CA ALA A 22 17.27 8.87 -2.19
C ALA A 22 17.17 10.03 -1.17
N GLU A 23 16.47 11.11 -1.52
CA GLU A 23 16.19 12.21 -0.59
C GLU A 23 15.25 11.77 0.54
N MET A 24 14.15 11.12 0.19
CA MET A 24 13.17 10.60 1.14
C MET A 24 13.82 9.64 2.15
N ALA A 25 14.85 8.89 1.75
CA ALA A 25 15.56 7.98 2.65
C ALA A 25 16.42 8.68 3.72
N LYS A 26 16.58 10.01 3.66
CA LYS A 26 17.35 10.79 4.64
C LYS A 26 16.47 11.17 5.83
N ASP A 27 17.01 11.00 7.04
CA ASP A 27 16.35 11.46 8.27
C ASP A 27 16.04 12.96 8.24
N THR A 28 16.92 13.76 7.61
CA THR A 28 16.71 15.21 7.46
C THR A 28 15.42 15.54 6.73
N PHE A 29 15.05 14.76 5.71
CA PHE A 29 13.80 14.97 4.99
C PHE A 29 12.59 14.68 5.88
N ILE A 30 12.62 13.59 6.63
CA ILE A 30 11.55 13.23 7.57
C ILE A 30 11.40 14.30 8.66
N GLU A 31 12.50 14.81 9.21
CA GLU A 31 12.47 15.89 10.19
C GLU A 31 11.93 17.21 9.60
N GLU A 32 12.26 17.53 8.36
CA GLU A 32 11.69 18.70 7.66
C GLU A 32 10.16 18.58 7.46
N VAL A 33 9.69 17.38 7.09
CA VAL A 33 8.25 17.10 6.97
C VAL A 33 7.59 17.21 8.35
N ARG A 34 8.16 16.61 9.39
CA ARG A 34 7.64 16.68 10.76
C ARG A 34 7.57 18.13 11.23
N ALA A 35 8.63 18.91 11.01
CA ALA A 35 8.67 20.33 11.36
C ALA A 35 7.54 21.09 10.66
N ALA A 36 7.33 20.86 9.36
CA ALA A 36 6.25 21.49 8.60
C ALA A 36 4.85 21.13 9.13
N ILE A 37 4.62 19.87 9.52
CA ILE A 37 3.38 19.41 10.15
C ILE A 37 3.15 20.11 11.49
N THR A 38 4.19 20.22 12.32
CA THR A 38 4.07 20.82 13.66
C THR A 38 3.96 22.35 13.65
N ALA A 39 4.47 23.01 12.61
CA ALA A 39 4.42 24.47 12.48
C ALA A 39 3.05 24.97 11.96
N GLY A 40 2.29 24.11 11.28
CA GLY A 40 1.00 24.42 10.70
C GLY A 40 -0.20 23.97 11.55
N PRO A 41 -1.44 24.12 11.02
CA PRO A 41 -2.58 23.44 11.59
C PRO A 41 -2.34 21.93 11.54
N VAL A 42 -2.54 21.26 12.67
CA VAL A 42 -2.36 19.81 12.78
C VAL A 42 -3.26 19.09 11.76
N PRO A 43 -2.70 18.31 10.83
CA PRO A 43 -3.46 17.50 9.89
C PRO A 43 -4.42 16.55 10.60
N ARG A 44 -5.65 16.45 10.11
CA ARG A 44 -6.71 15.58 10.66
C ARG A 44 -7.00 14.38 9.77
N THR A 45 -6.46 14.36 8.56
CA THR A 45 -6.71 13.33 7.57
C THR A 45 -5.40 12.89 6.91
N GLU A 46 -5.36 11.65 6.41
CA GLU A 46 -4.24 11.15 5.62
C GLU A 46 -3.94 12.05 4.41
N ALA A 47 -4.99 12.54 3.74
CA ALA A 47 -4.87 13.44 2.60
C ALA A 47 -4.15 14.75 2.96
N GLU A 48 -4.41 15.32 4.13
CA GLU A 48 -3.71 16.53 4.60
C GLU A 48 -2.24 16.27 4.90
N ILE A 49 -1.91 15.11 5.47
CA ILE A 49 -0.50 14.70 5.70
C ILE A 49 0.21 14.51 4.35
N LEU A 50 -0.43 13.81 3.42
CA LEU A 50 0.10 13.59 2.08
C LEU A 50 0.33 14.91 1.34
N LEU A 51 -0.53 15.92 1.49
CA LEU A 51 -0.32 17.24 0.90
C LEU A 51 0.94 17.93 1.43
N VAL A 52 1.19 17.89 2.75
CA VAL A 52 2.42 18.45 3.34
C VAL A 52 3.64 17.68 2.84
N TYR A 53 3.53 16.36 2.77
CA TYR A 53 4.59 15.47 2.29
C TYR A 53 4.93 15.73 0.82
N GLU A 54 3.93 15.74 -0.07
CA GLU A 54 4.08 16.04 -1.50
C GLU A 54 4.63 17.44 -1.74
N LYS A 55 4.23 18.43 -0.92
CA LYS A 55 4.81 19.77 -1.00
C LYS A 55 6.32 19.74 -0.75
N LYS A 56 6.79 18.97 0.24
CA LYS A 56 8.23 18.81 0.52
C LYS A 56 8.97 18.06 -0.59
N GLN A 57 8.35 17.06 -1.19
CA GLN A 57 8.89 16.41 -2.39
C GLN A 57 9.05 17.40 -3.56
N GLY A 58 8.03 18.25 -3.79
CA GLY A 58 8.07 19.31 -4.80
C GLY A 58 9.17 20.35 -4.53
N GLU A 59 9.27 20.87 -3.31
CA GLU A 59 10.33 21.80 -2.91
C GLU A 59 11.74 21.23 -3.12
N PHE A 60 11.93 19.93 -2.86
CA PHE A 60 13.18 19.23 -3.16
C PHE A 60 13.44 19.16 -4.67
N LEU A 61 12.48 18.70 -5.47
CA LEU A 61 12.64 18.55 -6.92
C LEU A 61 12.92 19.88 -7.61
N GLU A 62 12.27 20.96 -7.16
CA GLU A 62 12.53 22.31 -7.64
C GLU A 62 13.98 22.76 -7.35
N ARG A 63 14.47 22.52 -6.12
CA ARG A 63 15.88 22.77 -5.77
C ARG A 63 16.84 21.93 -6.61
N HIS A 64 16.54 20.65 -6.81
CA HIS A 64 17.36 19.73 -7.59
C HIS A 64 17.46 20.19 -9.06
N CYS A 65 16.35 20.60 -9.68
CA CYS A 65 16.35 21.18 -11.02
C CYS A 65 17.18 22.46 -11.11
N ALA A 66 17.08 23.34 -10.12
CA ALA A 66 17.86 24.59 -10.07
C ALA A 66 19.37 24.32 -9.95
N GLU A 67 19.76 23.32 -9.15
CA GLU A 67 21.16 22.91 -8.97
C GLU A 67 21.74 22.27 -10.23
N LYS A 68 21.00 21.34 -10.86
CA LYS A 68 21.37 20.72 -12.13
C LYS A 68 21.66 21.76 -13.20
N ARG A 69 20.86 22.83 -13.28
CA ARG A 69 21.09 23.96 -14.19
C ARG A 69 22.37 24.73 -13.90
N ARG A 70 22.63 25.08 -12.63
CA ARG A 70 23.86 25.79 -12.25
C ARG A 70 25.11 25.00 -12.67
N ASN A 71 25.10 23.69 -12.47
CA ASN A 71 26.23 22.83 -12.81
C ASN A 71 26.45 22.75 -14.33
N ILE A 72 25.39 22.78 -15.14
CA ILE A 72 25.49 22.84 -16.60
C ILE A 72 26.09 24.19 -17.05
N SER A 73 25.62 25.31 -16.47
CA SER A 73 26.14 26.66 -16.80
C SER A 73 27.58 26.90 -16.39
N GLN A 74 28.13 26.14 -15.43
CA GLN A 74 29.53 26.24 -15.01
C GLN A 74 30.49 25.31 -15.79
N GLY A 75 29.96 24.37 -16.59
CA GLY A 75 30.73 23.28 -17.20
C GLY A 75 30.85 23.27 -18.74
N SER A 76 30.20 24.17 -19.49
CA SER A 76 30.28 24.14 -20.96
C SER A 76 29.83 25.44 -21.67
N GLU A 77 30.65 25.93 -22.60
CA GLU A 77 30.26 26.85 -23.69
C GLU A 77 29.45 26.08 -24.74
N VAL A 78 28.13 25.97 -24.58
CA VAL A 78 27.23 25.31 -25.56
C VAL A 78 25.94 26.14 -25.74
N PRO A 79 25.40 26.27 -26.97
CA PRO A 79 24.66 27.45 -27.40
C PRO A 79 23.20 27.50 -26.95
N GLU A 80 22.68 28.73 -26.92
CA GLU A 80 21.35 29.27 -26.53
C GLU A 80 20.06 28.56 -26.98
N SER A 81 20.10 27.35 -27.56
CA SER A 81 18.92 26.76 -28.22
C SER A 81 18.13 25.71 -27.43
N ASN A 82 18.51 25.36 -26.20
CA ASN A 82 17.71 24.44 -25.37
C ASN A 82 17.34 25.11 -24.04
N GLN A 83 16.41 26.06 -24.11
CA GLN A 83 15.73 26.58 -22.93
C GLN A 83 14.95 25.43 -22.29
N VAL A 84 15.57 24.75 -21.32
CA VAL A 84 14.90 23.76 -20.48
C VAL A 84 13.74 24.49 -19.80
N GLU A 85 12.52 24.18 -20.23
CA GLU A 85 11.29 24.77 -19.71
C GLU A 85 11.31 24.68 -18.18
N VAL A 86 10.98 25.78 -17.51
CA VAL A 86 11.01 25.84 -16.04
C VAL A 86 9.82 25.06 -15.50
N ILE A 87 10.00 23.76 -15.30
CA ILE A 87 8.99 22.91 -14.70
C ILE A 87 9.10 23.07 -13.18
N SER A 88 7.98 23.44 -12.53
CA SER A 88 7.90 23.50 -11.06
C SER A 88 7.97 22.11 -10.44
N GLY A 89 8.42 22.01 -9.19
CA GLY A 89 8.45 20.72 -8.48
C GLY A 89 7.06 20.06 -8.38
N SER A 90 6.00 20.86 -8.25
CA SER A 90 4.61 20.35 -8.28
C SER A 90 4.21 19.77 -9.63
N ALA A 91 4.64 20.37 -10.74
CA ALA A 91 4.40 19.86 -12.09
C ALA A 91 5.21 18.57 -12.36
N ILE A 92 6.43 18.46 -11.83
CA ILE A 92 7.21 17.21 -11.86
C ILE A 92 6.44 16.11 -11.12
N MET A 93 5.97 16.37 -9.89
CA MET A 93 5.19 15.39 -9.12
C MET A 93 3.94 14.91 -9.85
N GLU A 94 3.22 15.82 -10.53
CA GLU A 94 2.07 15.45 -11.34
C GLU A 94 2.45 14.54 -12.51
N GLN A 95 3.55 14.84 -13.20
CA GLN A 95 4.06 14.01 -14.28
C GLN A 95 4.56 12.65 -13.78
N LEU A 96 5.22 12.57 -12.62
CA LEU A 96 5.60 11.29 -12.03
C LEU A 96 4.37 10.41 -11.75
N ARG A 97 3.28 10.98 -11.22
CA ARG A 97 2.03 10.24 -11.00
C ARG A 97 1.42 9.67 -12.27
N ASN A 98 1.51 10.42 -13.37
CA ASN A 98 0.94 10.03 -14.65
C ASN A 98 1.91 9.15 -15.49
N ALA A 99 3.19 9.04 -15.11
CA ALA A 99 4.23 8.38 -15.91
C ALA A 99 3.96 6.88 -16.12
N ALA A 100 3.40 6.21 -15.11
CA ALA A 100 2.97 4.82 -15.18
C ALA A 100 1.94 4.58 -16.30
N VAL A 101 0.99 5.51 -16.47
CA VAL A 101 -0.06 5.42 -17.49
C VAL A 101 0.48 5.74 -18.88
N VAL A 102 1.40 6.71 -18.98
CA VAL A 102 1.89 7.19 -20.28
C VAL A 102 2.94 6.27 -20.89
N TYR A 103 3.93 5.82 -20.11
CA TYR A 103 5.00 4.98 -20.65
C TYR A 103 4.64 3.51 -20.66
N GLY A 104 3.92 3.02 -19.64
CA GLY A 104 3.44 1.64 -19.57
C GLY A 104 4.52 0.55 -19.59
N ASP A 105 5.82 0.88 -19.57
CA ASP A 105 6.90 -0.11 -19.57
C ASP A 105 7.19 -0.64 -18.16
N ASP A 106 7.62 -1.91 -18.08
CA ASP A 106 7.88 -2.60 -16.82
C ASP A 106 8.89 -1.86 -15.93
N GLY A 107 9.87 -1.19 -16.54
CA GLY A 107 10.87 -0.41 -15.81
C GLY A 107 10.26 0.80 -15.11
N THR A 108 9.51 1.62 -15.84
CA THR A 108 8.80 2.79 -15.28
C THR A 108 7.77 2.35 -14.25
N MET A 109 6.99 1.31 -14.55
CA MET A 109 5.99 0.77 -13.62
C MET A 109 6.62 0.29 -12.31
N THR A 110 7.76 -0.39 -12.39
CA THR A 110 8.48 -0.87 -11.21
C THR A 110 9.00 0.29 -10.36
N LEU A 111 9.60 1.31 -10.99
CA LEU A 111 10.13 2.47 -10.28
C LEU A 111 9.02 3.29 -9.61
N ILE A 112 7.93 3.57 -10.32
CA ILE A 112 6.78 4.29 -9.73
C ILE A 112 6.17 3.49 -8.58
N ARG A 113 6.05 2.17 -8.70
CA ARG A 113 5.61 1.31 -7.58
C ARG A 113 6.54 1.40 -6.38
N GLN A 114 7.86 1.35 -6.60
CA GLN A 114 8.85 1.49 -5.53
C GLN A 114 8.74 2.84 -4.84
N LEU A 115 8.54 3.93 -5.59
CA LEU A 115 8.30 5.25 -5.03
C LEU A 115 7.04 5.27 -4.16
N CYS A 116 5.91 4.73 -4.64
CA CYS A 116 4.67 4.65 -3.87
C CYS A 116 4.86 3.87 -2.56
N ILE A 117 5.52 2.70 -2.61
CA ILE A 117 5.81 1.89 -1.41
C ILE A 117 6.69 2.68 -0.42
N ALA A 118 7.69 3.41 -0.92
CA ALA A 118 8.54 4.24 -0.07
C ALA A 118 7.76 5.38 0.60
N VAL A 119 6.87 6.06 -0.14
CA VAL A 119 6.00 7.11 0.42
C VAL A 119 5.11 6.54 1.51
N GLU A 120 4.41 5.42 1.25
CA GLU A 120 3.51 4.79 2.21
C GLU A 120 4.25 4.37 3.50
N SER A 121 5.39 3.70 3.36
CA SER A 121 6.21 3.25 4.49
C SER A 121 6.67 4.44 5.34
N GLN A 122 7.07 5.55 4.71
CA GLN A 122 7.53 6.72 5.42
C GLN A 122 6.41 7.50 6.08
N LEU A 123 5.24 7.61 5.44
CA LEU A 123 4.07 8.22 6.06
C LEU A 123 3.63 7.45 7.29
N ALA A 124 3.64 6.11 7.23
CA ALA A 124 3.33 5.27 8.38
C ALA A 124 4.33 5.49 9.53
N ALA A 125 5.64 5.47 9.23
CA ALA A 125 6.70 5.72 10.22
C ALA A 125 6.64 7.14 10.81
N LEU A 126 6.36 8.15 9.99
CA LEU A 126 6.19 9.54 10.40
C LEU A 126 5.01 9.67 11.37
N CYS A 127 3.86 9.07 11.05
CA CYS A 127 2.69 9.09 11.92
C CYS A 127 2.95 8.36 13.24
N ALA A 128 3.64 7.22 13.21
CA ALA A 128 3.98 6.44 14.41
C ALA A 128 4.98 7.18 15.33
N SER A 129 5.89 7.96 14.74
CA SER A 129 6.92 8.72 15.48
C SER A 129 6.51 10.15 15.86
N THR A 130 5.34 10.62 15.43
CA THR A 130 4.89 12.00 15.65
C THR A 130 3.62 12.00 16.50
N PRO A 131 3.71 12.27 17.82
CA PRO A 131 2.58 12.11 18.75
C PRO A 131 1.31 12.87 18.37
N VAL A 132 1.45 14.05 17.74
CA VAL A 132 0.31 14.87 17.32
C VAL A 132 -0.51 14.24 16.18
N LEU A 133 0.04 13.24 15.48
CA LEU A 133 -0.61 12.50 14.41
C LEU A 133 -1.23 11.17 14.86
N ALA A 134 -1.08 10.78 16.13
CA ALA A 134 -1.62 9.52 16.65
C ALA A 134 -3.12 9.29 16.33
N PRO A 135 -4.02 10.29 16.44
CA PRO A 135 -5.44 10.10 16.08
C PRO A 135 -5.65 9.79 14.60
N VAL A 136 -4.79 10.32 13.72
CA VAL A 136 -4.85 10.05 12.27
C VAL A 136 -4.36 8.63 11.99
N LEU A 137 -3.30 8.19 12.67
CA LEU A 137 -2.79 6.82 12.55
C LEU A 137 -3.81 5.78 13.00
N GLU A 138 -4.49 5.99 14.14
CA GLU A 138 -5.52 5.08 14.64
C GLU A 138 -6.67 4.93 13.65
N LYS A 139 -7.13 6.05 13.06
CA LYS A 139 -8.17 6.04 12.03
C LYS A 139 -7.70 5.31 10.77
N TRP A 140 -6.47 5.56 10.33
CA TRP A 140 -5.89 4.90 9.16
C TRP A 140 -5.77 3.38 9.37
N GLN A 141 -5.34 2.94 10.57
CA GLN A 141 -5.29 1.53 10.94
C GLN A 141 -6.68 0.89 10.99
N GLN A 142 -7.71 1.61 11.44
CA GLN A 142 -9.08 1.12 11.45
C GLN A 142 -9.65 0.96 10.03
N GLU A 143 -9.37 1.90 9.12
CA GLU A 143 -9.81 1.82 7.72
C GLU A 143 -9.05 0.73 6.95
N ALA A 144 -7.75 0.56 7.22
CA ALA A 144 -6.93 -0.52 6.65
C ALA A 144 -7.36 -1.91 7.16
N ASN A 145 -7.67 -2.05 8.45
CA ASN A 145 -8.15 -3.30 9.06
C ASN A 145 -9.65 -3.55 8.85
N GLY A 146 -10.42 -2.54 8.47
CA GLY A 146 -11.88 -2.58 8.33
C GLY A 146 -12.39 -3.33 7.08
N HIS A 147 -11.52 -3.72 6.16
CA HIS A 147 -11.91 -4.41 4.92
C HIS A 147 -12.03 -5.95 5.05
N GLY A 148 -12.12 -6.47 6.28
CA GLY A 148 -12.22 -7.91 6.57
C GLY A 148 -13.54 -8.43 7.16
N HIS A 149 -14.46 -7.56 7.61
CA HIS A 149 -15.75 -8.01 8.14
C HIS A 149 -16.86 -7.07 7.68
N GLY A 150 -17.62 -7.53 6.68
CA GLY A 150 -18.92 -6.95 6.37
C GLY A 150 -19.79 -6.98 7.62
N GLN A 151 -19.99 -5.82 8.24
CA GLN A 151 -21.14 -5.55 9.09
C GLN A 151 -22.39 -5.60 8.18
N SER A 152 -22.86 -6.82 7.90
CA SER A 152 -24.24 -7.02 7.49
C SER A 152 -24.99 -7.49 8.72
N HIS A 153 -25.71 -6.56 9.36
CA HIS A 153 -26.87 -6.91 10.16
C HIS A 153 -27.95 -7.43 9.20
N GLY A 154 -27.81 -8.69 8.78
CA GLY A 154 -28.85 -9.45 8.10
C GLY A 154 -29.54 -10.35 9.11
N HIS A 155 -30.74 -9.95 9.56
CA HIS A 155 -31.67 -10.88 10.19
C HIS A 155 -32.08 -11.94 9.16
N GLY A 156 -31.42 -13.09 9.19
CA GLY A 156 -31.79 -14.27 8.40
C GLY A 156 -32.37 -15.35 9.30
N HIS A 157 -33.69 -15.48 9.34
CA HIS A 157 -34.36 -16.68 9.81
C HIS A 157 -34.02 -17.85 8.87
N GLY A 158 -33.24 -18.81 9.35
CA GLY A 158 -32.98 -20.07 8.65
C GLY A 158 -33.49 -21.25 9.47
N HIS A 159 -34.68 -21.75 9.13
CA HIS A 159 -35.13 -23.07 9.54
C HIS A 159 -34.26 -24.14 8.86
N GLY A 160 -33.45 -24.85 9.65
CA GLY A 160 -32.75 -26.06 9.22
C GLY A 160 -33.39 -27.29 9.85
N HIS A 161 -34.27 -27.97 9.11
CA HIS A 161 -34.62 -29.36 9.38
C HIS A 161 -33.43 -30.26 9.02
N GLY A 162 -32.92 -31.00 10.01
CA GLY A 162 -31.96 -32.07 9.82
C GLY A 162 -32.37 -33.26 10.67
N HIS A 163 -33.12 -34.20 10.09
CA HIS A 163 -33.35 -35.52 10.66
C HIS A 163 -32.06 -36.34 10.62
N GLY A 164 -31.56 -36.72 11.79
CA GLY A 164 -30.53 -37.74 11.96
C GLY A 164 -30.93 -38.65 13.12
N HIS A 165 -31.69 -39.71 12.80
CA HIS A 165 -31.94 -40.81 13.74
C HIS A 165 -30.64 -41.61 13.93
N GLY A 166 -30.16 -41.65 15.17
CA GLY A 166 -29.13 -42.58 15.63
C GLY A 166 -29.47 -43.03 17.04
N GLN A 167 -30.32 -44.05 17.14
CA GLN A 167 -30.52 -44.80 18.38
C GLN A 167 -29.23 -45.58 18.70
N CYS A 168 -28.62 -45.30 19.84
CA CYS A 168 -27.70 -46.23 20.49
C CYS A 168 -28.25 -46.54 21.90
N HIS A 169 -28.93 -47.67 22.02
CA HIS A 169 -29.03 -48.43 23.26
C HIS A 169 -27.84 -49.39 23.30
N GLY A 170 -27.04 -49.32 24.37
CA GLY A 170 -25.94 -50.26 24.59
C GLY A 170 -25.13 -49.90 25.83
N HIS A 171 -25.31 -50.66 26.90
CA HIS A 171 -24.42 -50.67 28.06
C HIS A 171 -23.02 -51.14 27.65
N GLY A 172 -22.00 -50.37 28.03
CA GLY A 172 -20.60 -50.77 27.89
C GLY A 172 -19.65 -49.69 28.40
N HIS A 173 -18.92 -49.99 29.48
CA HIS A 173 -17.82 -49.16 29.96
C HIS A 173 -16.77 -48.96 28.87
N GLY A 174 -16.49 -47.69 28.53
CA GLY A 174 -15.44 -47.30 27.60
C GLY A 174 -15.08 -45.84 27.81
N GLN A 175 -13.80 -45.57 28.02
CA GLN A 175 -13.26 -44.26 28.36
C GLN A 175 -13.52 -43.18 27.30
N CYS A 176 -13.59 -41.96 27.80
CA CYS A 176 -13.43 -40.68 27.12
C CYS A 176 -12.44 -40.69 25.94
N HIS A 177 -12.82 -39.99 24.84
CA HIS A 177 -12.10 -38.87 24.21
C HIS A 177 -12.72 -38.59 22.83
N GLY A 178 -13.36 -37.43 22.69
CA GLY A 178 -13.85 -36.91 21.41
C GLY A 178 -13.64 -35.40 21.37
N HIS A 179 -12.37 -34.97 21.33
CA HIS A 179 -12.04 -33.58 21.00
C HIS A 179 -12.43 -33.33 19.54
N GLY A 180 -13.56 -32.66 19.32
CA GLY A 180 -13.89 -32.06 18.03
C GLY A 180 -12.95 -30.89 17.77
N HIS A 181 -11.75 -31.16 17.23
CA HIS A 181 -10.95 -30.14 16.58
C HIS A 181 -11.64 -29.77 15.25
N GLY A 182 -12.53 -28.78 15.31
CA GLY A 182 -12.95 -28.05 14.13
C GLY A 182 -11.78 -27.24 13.58
N HIS A 183 -10.89 -27.88 12.81
CA HIS A 183 -10.03 -27.15 11.89
C HIS A 183 -10.94 -26.55 10.82
N GLY A 184 -11.40 -25.32 11.09
CA GLY A 184 -11.94 -24.44 10.07
C GLY A 184 -10.83 -24.13 9.08
N HIS A 185 -10.67 -25.00 8.08
CA HIS A 185 -9.95 -24.66 6.87
C HIS A 185 -10.70 -23.48 6.25
N GLY A 186 -10.20 -22.28 6.52
CA GLY A 186 -10.51 -21.12 5.70
C GLY A 186 -10.24 -21.49 4.23
N PRO A 187 -10.99 -20.90 3.28
CA PRO A 187 -10.85 -21.23 1.86
C PRO A 187 -9.38 -21.15 1.47
N HIS A 188 -8.87 -22.23 0.88
CA HIS A 188 -7.52 -22.24 0.32
C HIS A 188 -7.36 -21.03 -0.60
N PRO A 189 -6.25 -20.27 -0.49
CA PRO A 189 -6.06 -19.09 -1.32
C PRO A 189 -6.14 -19.51 -2.79
N THR A 190 -6.90 -18.75 -3.59
CA THR A 190 -6.98 -18.98 -5.03
C THR A 190 -5.57 -18.90 -5.64
N PRO A 191 -5.28 -19.51 -6.79
CA PRO A 191 -3.96 -19.41 -7.44
C PRO A 191 -3.50 -17.94 -7.62
N GLU A 192 -4.45 -17.06 -7.89
CA GLU A 192 -4.26 -15.62 -7.98
C GLU A 192 -3.90 -15.00 -6.61
N GLN A 193 -4.60 -15.36 -5.53
CA GLN A 193 -4.26 -14.93 -4.17
C GLN A 193 -2.88 -15.45 -3.71
N ALA A 194 -2.51 -16.68 -4.09
CA ALA A 194 -1.18 -17.23 -3.80
C ALA A 194 -0.07 -16.47 -4.54
N GLN A 195 -0.33 -16.03 -5.77
CA GLN A 195 0.59 -15.17 -6.52
C GLN A 195 0.72 -13.79 -5.87
N TYR A 196 -0.39 -13.15 -5.46
CA TYR A 196 -0.36 -11.88 -4.74
C TYR A 196 0.34 -11.99 -3.39
N MET A 197 0.13 -13.07 -2.65
CA MET A 197 0.80 -13.32 -1.38
C MET A 197 2.31 -13.51 -1.56
N ARG A 198 2.76 -14.21 -2.61
CA ARG A 198 4.19 -14.28 -2.96
C ARG A 198 4.78 -12.92 -3.30
N MET A 199 4.06 -12.11 -4.09
CA MET A 199 4.51 -10.75 -4.41
C MET A 199 4.57 -9.86 -3.17
N ALA A 200 3.60 -9.96 -2.27
CA ALA A 200 3.57 -9.23 -1.01
C ALA A 200 4.73 -9.64 -0.09
N MET A 201 5.10 -10.92 -0.07
CA MET A 201 6.28 -11.38 0.68
C MET A 201 7.59 -10.85 0.10
N GLN A 202 7.69 -10.74 -1.23
CA GLN A 202 8.87 -10.18 -1.90
C GLN A 202 8.99 -8.66 -1.73
N SER A 203 7.89 -7.96 -1.41
CA SER A 203 7.90 -6.51 -1.20
C SER A 203 8.23 -6.10 0.25
N LEU A 204 8.37 -7.06 1.17
CA LEU A 204 8.74 -6.77 2.55
C LEU A 204 10.18 -6.22 2.64
N PRO A 205 10.45 -5.22 3.50
CA PRO A 205 11.81 -4.81 3.83
C PRO A 205 12.65 -5.98 4.39
N PRO A 206 13.98 -6.00 4.19
CA PRO A 206 14.84 -7.10 4.67
C PRO A 206 14.68 -7.41 6.17
N SER A 207 14.57 -6.38 7.01
CA SER A 207 14.35 -6.54 8.46
C SER A 207 13.03 -7.27 8.78
N MET A 208 11.95 -6.97 8.07
CA MET A 208 10.66 -7.64 8.25
C MET A 208 10.68 -9.07 7.73
N GLN A 209 11.41 -9.35 6.65
CA GLN A 209 11.59 -10.71 6.14
C GLN A 209 12.33 -11.58 7.15
N GLU A 210 13.39 -11.05 7.76
CA GLU A 210 14.16 -11.72 8.80
C GLU A 210 13.32 -12.00 10.05
N ASP A 211 12.57 -11.00 10.52
CA ASP A 211 11.66 -11.14 11.65
C ASP A 211 10.60 -12.21 11.39
N MET A 212 9.94 -12.17 10.23
CA MET A 212 8.94 -13.18 9.86
C MET A 212 9.54 -14.58 9.77
N THR A 213 10.71 -14.73 9.16
CA THR A 213 11.39 -16.03 9.03
C THR A 213 11.79 -16.58 10.40
N ARG A 214 12.31 -15.71 11.29
CA ARG A 214 12.63 -16.09 12.68
C ARG A 214 11.39 -16.57 13.42
N ILE A 215 10.29 -15.82 13.34
CA ILE A 215 9.04 -16.14 14.03
C ILE A 215 8.45 -17.46 13.50
N GLN A 216 8.46 -17.65 12.18
CA GLN A 216 7.97 -18.87 11.55
C GLN A 216 8.82 -20.09 11.96
N ASN A 217 10.14 -19.96 12.01
CA ASN A 217 11.03 -21.02 12.48
C ASN A 217 10.78 -21.38 13.95
N ASN A 218 10.62 -20.39 14.82
CA ASN A 218 10.31 -20.61 16.24
C ASN A 218 8.98 -21.36 16.40
N MET A 219 7.96 -21.01 15.61
CA MET A 219 6.68 -21.71 15.60
C MET A 219 6.79 -23.14 15.10
N MET A 220 7.59 -23.42 14.06
CA MET A 220 7.84 -24.79 13.59
C MET A 220 8.56 -25.64 14.65
N MET A 221 9.37 -25.02 15.50
CA MET A 221 10.00 -25.68 16.65
C MET A 221 9.05 -25.83 17.86
N GLY A 222 7.77 -25.48 17.72
CA GLY A 222 6.76 -25.61 18.76
C GLY A 222 6.80 -24.50 19.82
N GLN A 223 7.59 -23.44 19.60
CA GLN A 223 7.61 -22.28 20.50
C GLN A 223 6.39 -21.39 20.23
N ARG A 224 5.80 -20.87 21.31
CA ARG A 224 4.70 -19.91 21.20
C ARG A 224 5.27 -18.52 20.86
N PRO A 225 4.67 -17.76 19.92
CA PRO A 225 5.09 -16.39 19.63
C PRO A 225 5.08 -15.52 20.88
N THR A 226 6.15 -14.74 21.05
CA THR A 226 6.24 -13.75 22.12
C THR A 226 5.35 -12.53 21.82
N PRO A 227 5.06 -11.65 22.79
CA PRO A 227 4.37 -10.38 22.53
C PRO A 227 5.06 -9.51 21.48
N ASP A 228 6.39 -9.52 21.44
CA ASP A 228 7.19 -8.83 20.41
C ASP A 228 6.98 -9.46 19.03
N ASP A 229 7.01 -10.80 18.94
CA ASP A 229 6.73 -11.52 17.69
C ASP A 229 5.33 -11.22 17.15
N MET A 230 4.34 -11.07 18.04
CA MET A 230 2.98 -10.67 17.66
C MET A 230 2.89 -9.22 17.18
N ALA A 231 3.75 -8.31 17.67
CA ALA A 231 3.83 -6.94 17.16
C ALA A 231 4.45 -6.93 15.75
N LYS A 232 5.54 -7.67 15.55
CA LYS A 232 6.24 -7.81 14.26
C LYS A 232 5.38 -8.51 13.20
N MET A 233 4.64 -9.55 13.57
CA MET A 233 3.67 -10.17 12.66
C MET A 233 2.56 -9.20 12.25
N ARG A 234 2.11 -8.32 13.16
CA ARG A 234 1.14 -7.26 12.81
C ARG A 234 1.74 -6.26 11.84
N GLU A 235 3.01 -5.90 12.02
CA GLU A 235 3.73 -5.02 11.09
C GLU A 235 3.85 -5.61 9.68
N VAL A 236 4.25 -6.89 9.59
CA VAL A 236 4.27 -7.65 8.33
C VAL A 236 2.87 -7.71 7.70
N GLN A 237 1.83 -8.01 8.50
CA GLN A 237 0.46 -8.08 8.02
C GLN A 237 -0.03 -6.73 7.49
N MET A 238 0.30 -5.62 8.17
CA MET A 238 -0.02 -4.27 7.70
C MET A 238 0.63 -3.99 6.33
N HIS A 239 1.91 -4.33 6.17
CA HIS A 239 2.61 -4.15 4.89
C HIS A 239 1.96 -4.96 3.78
N MET A 240 1.57 -6.22 4.05
CA MET A 240 0.89 -7.07 3.08
C MET A 240 -0.49 -6.53 2.69
N VAL A 241 -1.27 -6.03 3.65
CA VAL A 241 -2.60 -5.45 3.38
C VAL A 241 -2.48 -4.16 2.59
N ALA A 242 -1.55 -3.27 2.95
CA ALA A 242 -1.25 -2.06 2.20
C ALA A 242 -0.87 -2.39 0.76
N PHE A 243 0.07 -3.33 0.57
CA PHE A 243 0.48 -3.81 -0.76
C PHE A 243 -0.70 -4.34 -1.59
N MET A 244 -1.58 -5.16 -0.98
CA MET A 244 -2.75 -5.69 -1.67
C MET A 244 -3.76 -4.59 -2.05
N ASN A 245 -3.97 -3.58 -1.21
CA ASN A 245 -4.85 -2.46 -1.51
C ASN A 245 -4.30 -1.60 -2.65
N THR A 246 -3.00 -1.36 -2.65
CA THR A 246 -2.29 -0.66 -3.73
C THR A 246 -2.41 -1.45 -5.04
N MET A 247 -2.13 -2.75 -5.04
CA MET A 247 -2.27 -3.59 -6.25
C MET A 247 -3.72 -3.66 -6.77
N LYS A 248 -4.73 -3.68 -5.89
CA LYS A 248 -6.14 -3.60 -6.32
C LYS A 248 -6.48 -2.25 -6.96
N ARG A 249 -5.96 -1.16 -6.40
CA ARG A 249 -6.20 0.20 -6.89
C ARG A 249 -5.52 0.47 -8.23
N PHE A 250 -4.35 -0.13 -8.47
CA PHE A 250 -3.61 -0.02 -9.73
C PHE A 250 -3.95 -1.11 -10.77
N GLY A 251 -4.45 -2.28 -10.34
CA GLY A 251 -4.81 -3.40 -11.21
C GLY A 251 -6.28 -3.45 -11.64
N GLY A 252 -7.17 -2.73 -10.95
CA GLY A 252 -8.63 -2.76 -11.20
C GLY A 252 -9.14 -1.91 -12.37
N GLY A 253 -8.25 -1.34 -13.20
CA GLY A 253 -8.62 -0.45 -14.31
C GLY A 253 -9.09 -1.12 -15.60
N ALA A 254 -9.28 -2.45 -15.62
CA ALA A 254 -9.57 -3.17 -16.86
C ALA A 254 -10.61 -4.29 -16.70
N ASN A 255 -11.74 -4.08 -16.02
CA ASN A 255 -12.98 -4.79 -16.37
C ASN A 255 -14.26 -4.22 -15.71
N SER A 256 -14.75 -3.08 -16.19
CA SER A 256 -16.10 -2.63 -15.85
C SER A 256 -16.86 -2.16 -17.09
N ASN A 257 -17.01 -3.04 -18.09
CA ASN A 257 -18.09 -2.87 -19.07
C ASN A 257 -18.45 -4.18 -19.81
N ALA A 258 -19.32 -5.00 -19.22
CA ALA A 258 -20.16 -5.95 -19.97
C ALA A 258 -21.21 -6.56 -19.02
N GLY A 259 -22.26 -5.81 -18.72
CA GLY A 259 -23.35 -6.27 -17.86
C GLY A 259 -24.65 -5.51 -18.04
N GLY A 260 -24.90 -4.93 -19.22
CA GLY A 260 -26.18 -4.31 -19.57
C GLY A 260 -27.12 -5.35 -20.14
N SER A 261 -27.78 -6.10 -19.25
CA SER A 261 -28.82 -7.07 -19.59
C SER A 261 -29.93 -6.41 -20.42
N SER A 262 -30.24 -7.04 -21.54
CA SER A 262 -31.48 -6.83 -22.28
C SER A 262 -32.69 -7.17 -21.40
N THR A 263 -33.64 -6.25 -21.27
CA THR A 263 -35.03 -6.61 -20.99
C THR A 263 -35.93 -5.78 -21.90
N ALA A 264 -36.50 -6.48 -22.88
CA ALA A 264 -37.64 -6.04 -23.66
C ALA A 264 -38.84 -5.78 -22.75
N GLY A 265 -39.63 -4.77 -23.11
CA GLY A 265 -40.89 -4.44 -22.47
C GLY A 265 -41.77 -3.64 -23.43
N SER A 266 -42.31 -4.33 -24.43
CA SER A 266 -43.52 -3.88 -25.12
C SER A 266 -44.65 -3.73 -24.09
N THR A 267 -45.45 -2.66 -24.16
CA THR A 267 -46.86 -2.74 -24.57
C THR A 267 -47.57 -1.39 -24.39
N LYS A 268 -48.29 -1.03 -25.46
CA LYS A 268 -49.40 -0.06 -25.61
C LYS A 268 -49.10 1.43 -25.50
#